data_AF-A0A1C4PH57-F1
#
_entry.id   AF-A0A1C4PH57-F1
#
_cell.length_a   1.000
_cell.length_b   1.000
_cell.length_c   1.000
_cell.angle_alpha   90.00
_cell.angle_beta   90.00
_cell.angle_gamma   90.00
#
_symmetry.space_group_name_H-M   'P 1'
#
loop_
_entity.id
_entity.type
_entity.pdbx_description
1 polymer ?
#
loop_
_entity_poly.entity_id
_entity_poly.type
_entity_poly.pdbx_seq_one_letter_code
_entity_poly.pdbx_strand_id
1 'polypeptide(L)'
;RPPRPYAASPAVPGATGADPAGLAAAEARLGRPLPPELRALYSVVRGEWRDRADAPEAGERVYEALSCELLPLSQVYVADAASRPCPWVFGAMEAVRTPPGAAVQGLPGSPGWLVFGDNGGGDRLAVDLTPGPGGHLGQVVLIGHEESVGAELLADSLTSLVLRAGEEDEEDEGPRTRHTESPEVAYVNARGTPSVAAAAHPALEVLSLGRWESPPTSLAPVLGLPRLRSLSAGPGTLAEPLEIGRLDGLEFLRLPPAEWRALLAADAVPRGLLAAAIEPGRADSPLTTVALANEILGRWGRPPIAEQVVSGTLA
;
A
#
# COMPACT_ATOMS: atom_id res chain seq x y z
N ARG A 1 -50.87 8.06 33.10
CA ARG A 1 -49.83 8.70 32.24
C ARG A 1 -49.58 7.73 31.09
N PRO A 2 -49.87 8.08 29.82
CA PRO A 2 -49.61 7.14 28.72
C PRO A 2 -48.10 7.04 28.46
N PRO A 3 -47.61 5.94 27.86
CA PRO A 3 -46.21 5.81 27.47
C PRO A 3 -45.89 6.80 26.35
N ARG A 4 -44.73 7.45 26.44
CA ARG A 4 -44.21 8.36 25.40
C ARG A 4 -43.86 7.54 24.14
N PRO A 5 -44.13 8.05 22.93
CA PRO A 5 -43.74 7.41 21.69
C PRO A 5 -42.21 7.39 21.55
N TYR A 6 -41.72 6.34 20.92
CA TYR A 6 -40.32 6.13 20.52
C TYR A 6 -39.83 7.37 19.77
N ALA A 7 -38.87 8.10 20.34
CA ALA A 7 -38.32 9.31 19.75
C ALA A 7 -37.03 8.98 19.00
N ALA A 8 -37.08 9.27 17.69
CA ALA A 8 -36.02 9.68 16.77
C ALA A 8 -34.64 9.00 16.83
N SER A 9 -34.20 8.54 15.65
CA SER A 9 -32.81 8.21 15.32
C SER A 9 -31.81 9.19 15.95
N PRO A 10 -30.61 8.74 16.34
CA PRO A 10 -29.59 9.62 16.89
C PRO A 10 -29.06 10.52 15.76
N ALA A 11 -29.75 11.65 15.54
CA ALA A 11 -29.29 12.68 14.64
C ALA A 11 -28.17 13.47 15.33
N VAL A 12 -27.01 13.61 14.69
CA VAL A 12 -25.98 14.54 15.16
C VAL A 12 -26.54 15.96 14.99
N PRO A 13 -26.72 16.75 16.08
CA PRO A 13 -27.37 18.06 15.96
C PRO A 13 -26.65 18.97 14.96
N GLY A 14 -27.37 19.54 13.99
CA GLY A 14 -26.79 20.43 12.97
C GLY A 14 -26.12 19.72 11.79
N ALA A 15 -26.01 18.39 11.79
CA ALA A 15 -25.58 17.65 10.61
C ALA A 15 -26.73 17.43 9.62
N THR A 16 -26.41 17.40 8.34
CA THR A 16 -27.37 17.15 7.27
C THR A 16 -27.19 15.74 6.72
N GLY A 17 -28.25 14.95 6.68
CA GLY A 17 -28.25 13.62 6.06
C GLY A 17 -28.37 13.67 4.54
N ALA A 18 -27.91 12.62 3.88
CA ALA A 18 -28.10 12.42 2.45
C ALA A 18 -29.56 12.09 2.13
N ASP A 19 -30.06 12.59 1.01
CA ASP A 19 -31.39 12.21 0.53
C ASP A 19 -31.37 10.79 -0.10
N PRO A 20 -32.56 10.15 -0.24
CA PRO A 20 -32.64 8.82 -0.83
C PRO A 20 -32.13 8.72 -2.27
N ALA A 21 -32.17 9.81 -3.04
CA ALA A 21 -31.71 9.83 -4.43
C ALA A 21 -30.17 9.84 -4.49
N GLY A 22 -29.50 10.58 -3.59
CA GLY A 22 -28.06 10.60 -3.43
C GLY A 22 -27.51 9.23 -2.99
N LEU A 23 -28.18 8.57 -2.05
CA LEU A 23 -27.86 7.19 -1.67
C LEU A 23 -27.98 6.23 -2.87
N ALA A 24 -29.10 6.26 -3.59
CA ALA A 24 -29.30 5.42 -4.76
C ALA A 24 -28.29 5.69 -5.89
N ALA A 25 -27.92 6.96 -6.10
CA ALA A 25 -26.90 7.35 -7.08
C ALA A 25 -25.51 6.81 -6.72
N ALA A 26 -25.14 6.85 -5.43
CA ALA A 26 -23.89 6.27 -4.95
C ALA A 26 -23.87 4.75 -5.14
N GLU A 27 -24.96 4.06 -4.80
CA GLU A 27 -25.10 2.61 -4.99
C GLU A 27 -25.00 2.20 -6.47
N ALA A 28 -25.65 2.95 -7.36
CA ALA A 28 -25.56 2.74 -8.80
C ALA A 28 -24.13 2.94 -9.32
N ARG A 29 -23.41 3.98 -8.84
CA ARG A 29 -22.02 4.27 -9.21
C ARG A 29 -21.06 3.20 -8.72
N LEU A 30 -21.25 2.70 -7.49
CA LEU A 30 -20.45 1.63 -6.89
C LEU A 30 -20.81 0.23 -7.46
N GLY A 31 -21.92 0.13 -8.19
CA GLY A 31 -22.44 -1.14 -8.71
C GLY A 31 -22.92 -2.11 -7.63
N ARG A 32 -23.22 -1.61 -6.42
CA ARG A 32 -23.67 -2.41 -5.27
C ARG A 32 -24.41 -1.57 -4.23
N PRO A 33 -25.29 -2.18 -3.40
CA PRO A 33 -25.87 -1.49 -2.27
C PRO A 33 -24.80 -1.09 -1.25
N LEU A 34 -25.01 0.04 -0.56
CA LEU A 34 -24.18 0.42 0.57
C LEU A 34 -24.45 -0.53 1.74
N PRO A 35 -23.42 -0.90 2.53
CA PRO A 35 -23.61 -1.66 3.76
C PRO A 35 -24.63 -0.96 4.68
N PRO A 36 -25.47 -1.70 5.43
CA PRO A 36 -26.52 -1.10 6.26
C PRO A 36 -26.02 -0.01 7.21
N GLU A 37 -24.89 -0.22 7.88
CA GLU A 37 -24.31 0.76 8.81
C GLU A 37 -23.79 2.01 8.08
N LEU A 38 -23.16 1.84 6.91
CA LEU A 38 -22.68 2.96 6.11
C LEU A 38 -23.85 3.78 5.54
N ARG A 39 -24.91 3.10 5.09
CA ARG A 39 -26.15 3.75 4.65
C ARG A 39 -26.83 4.51 5.80
N ALA A 40 -26.85 3.94 7.00
CA ALA A 40 -27.38 4.58 8.20
C ALA A 40 -26.58 5.84 8.58
N LEU A 41 -25.25 5.77 8.54
CA LEU A 41 -24.36 6.91 8.74
C LEU A 41 -24.68 8.04 7.75
N TYR A 42 -24.70 7.73 6.45
CA TYR A 42 -24.99 8.74 5.43
C TYR A 42 -26.40 9.31 5.48
N SER A 43 -27.37 8.59 6.07
CA SER A 43 -28.72 9.11 6.31
C SER A 43 -28.76 10.17 7.41
N VAL A 44 -27.70 10.27 8.24
CA VAL A 44 -27.56 11.26 9.32
C VAL A 44 -26.58 12.36 8.93
N VAL A 45 -25.47 12.02 8.27
CA VAL A 45 -24.39 12.96 7.90
C VAL A 45 -23.90 12.66 6.48
N ARG A 46 -24.05 13.62 5.56
CA ARG A 46 -23.70 13.43 4.14
C ARG A 46 -22.23 13.70 3.80
N GLY A 47 -21.45 14.28 4.72
CA GLY A 47 -20.02 14.53 4.53
C GLY A 47 -19.67 15.62 3.51
N GLU A 48 -20.60 16.53 3.18
CA GLU A 48 -20.35 17.59 2.21
C GLU A 48 -19.51 18.72 2.83
N TRP A 49 -18.46 19.16 2.13
CA TRP A 49 -17.55 20.20 2.62
C TRP A 49 -18.29 21.50 2.96
N ARG A 50 -19.37 21.82 2.23
CA ARG A 50 -20.21 23.01 2.49
C ARG A 50 -20.91 22.92 3.84
N ASP A 51 -21.38 21.74 4.23
CA ASP A 51 -22.04 21.57 5.53
C ASP A 51 -21.04 21.79 6.66
N ARG A 52 -19.80 21.34 6.49
CA ARG A 52 -18.70 21.60 7.44
C ARG A 52 -18.32 23.08 7.49
N ALA A 53 -18.33 23.77 6.36
CA ALA A 53 -18.06 25.21 6.31
C ALA A 53 -19.18 26.05 6.95
N ASP A 54 -20.44 25.64 6.76
CA ASP A 54 -21.62 26.33 7.28
C ASP A 54 -21.86 26.01 8.77
N ALA A 55 -21.43 24.84 9.26
CA ALA A 55 -21.54 24.41 10.65
C ALA A 55 -20.26 23.68 11.14
N PRO A 56 -19.16 24.40 11.42
CA PRO A 56 -17.89 23.82 11.82
C PRO A 56 -17.96 22.93 13.07
N GLU A 57 -18.77 23.29 14.07
CA GLU A 57 -18.91 22.52 15.31
C GLU A 57 -19.70 21.21 15.10
N ALA A 58 -20.52 21.13 14.04
CA ALA A 58 -21.13 19.86 13.65
C ALA A 58 -20.12 18.97 12.93
N GLY A 59 -19.25 19.56 12.09
CA GLY A 59 -18.13 18.86 11.47
C GLY A 59 -17.16 18.28 12.49
N GLU A 60 -16.81 19.05 13.53
CA GLU A 60 -15.91 18.59 14.60
C GLU A 60 -16.51 17.39 15.35
N ARG A 61 -17.79 17.44 15.73
CA ARG A 61 -18.45 16.31 16.39
C ARG A 61 -18.51 15.05 15.54
N VAL A 62 -18.61 15.20 14.21
CA VAL A 62 -18.55 14.06 13.28
C VAL A 62 -17.14 13.49 13.24
N TYR A 63 -16.12 14.35 13.21
CA TYR A 63 -14.73 13.93 13.27
C TYR A 63 -14.40 13.23 14.60
N GLU A 64 -14.80 13.81 15.73
CA GLU A 64 -14.68 13.21 17.06
C GLU A 64 -15.36 11.84 17.12
N ALA A 65 -16.55 11.68 16.52
CA ALA A 65 -17.28 10.41 16.55
C ALA A 65 -16.71 9.33 15.61
N LEU A 66 -16.09 9.70 14.49
CA LEU A 66 -15.58 8.75 13.49
C LEU A 66 -14.06 8.57 13.54
N SER A 67 -13.36 9.45 14.24
CA SER A 67 -11.91 9.61 14.19
C SER A 67 -11.38 9.79 12.75
N CYS A 68 -12.21 10.32 11.85
CA CYS A 68 -11.86 10.59 10.46
C CYS A 68 -12.72 11.72 9.86
N GLU A 69 -12.22 12.35 8.80
CA GLU A 69 -13.02 13.17 7.91
C GLU A 69 -13.87 12.27 7.00
N LEU A 70 -15.19 12.42 7.11
CA LEU A 70 -16.15 11.66 6.30
C LEU A 70 -16.15 12.19 4.87
N LEU A 71 -15.90 11.31 3.90
CA LEU A 71 -15.99 11.65 2.48
C LEU A 71 -17.46 11.88 2.09
N PRO A 72 -17.76 12.83 1.18
CA PRO A 72 -19.08 12.93 0.60
C PRO A 72 -19.41 11.66 -0.20
N LEU A 73 -20.70 11.31 -0.29
CA LEU A 73 -21.18 10.12 -1.01
C LEU A 73 -20.68 10.02 -2.47
N SER A 74 -20.39 11.15 -3.10
CA SER A 74 -19.84 11.21 -4.46
C SER A 74 -18.39 10.73 -4.56
N GLN A 75 -17.66 10.75 -3.44
CA GLN A 75 -16.24 10.38 -3.34
C GLN A 75 -16.01 9.01 -2.70
N VAL A 76 -17.02 8.37 -2.11
CA VAL A 76 -16.92 6.96 -1.66
C VAL A 76 -16.50 6.08 -2.82
N TYR A 77 -15.50 5.22 -2.64
CA TYR A 77 -14.96 4.37 -3.70
C TYR A 77 -14.50 3.01 -3.20
N VAL A 78 -14.23 2.10 -4.12
CA VAL A 78 -13.68 0.77 -3.81
C VAL A 78 -12.15 0.85 -3.82
N ALA A 79 -11.51 0.49 -2.71
CA ALA A 79 -10.05 0.43 -2.60
C ALA A 79 -9.47 -0.86 -3.22
N ASP A 80 -9.65 -1.03 -4.53
CA ASP A 80 -9.00 -2.08 -5.30
C ASP A 80 -7.53 -1.73 -5.63
N ALA A 81 -6.82 -2.69 -6.23
CA ALA A 81 -5.40 -2.50 -6.58
C ALA A 81 -5.16 -1.34 -7.57
N ALA A 82 -6.15 -0.98 -8.41
CA ALA A 82 -6.01 0.13 -9.35
C ALA A 82 -6.16 1.49 -8.66
N SER A 83 -6.97 1.56 -7.61
CA SER A 83 -7.15 2.74 -6.77
C SER A 83 -6.00 2.98 -5.76
N ARG A 84 -5.13 1.98 -5.57
CA ARG A 84 -3.94 2.03 -4.71
C ARG A 84 -2.66 1.92 -5.56
N PRO A 85 -2.37 2.92 -6.42
CA PRO A 85 -1.18 2.89 -7.26
C PRO A 85 0.07 2.85 -6.39
N CYS A 86 0.83 1.76 -6.52
CA CYS A 86 2.06 1.57 -5.77
C CYS A 86 3.26 1.52 -6.75
N PRO A 87 4.27 2.38 -6.57
CA PRO A 87 5.52 2.26 -7.30
C PRO A 87 6.13 0.85 -7.16
N TRP A 88 6.68 0.30 -8.25
CA TRP A 88 7.36 -1.00 -8.25
C TRP A 88 8.42 -1.11 -7.14
N VAL A 89 9.10 -0.01 -6.83
CA VAL A 89 10.11 0.06 -5.78
C VAL A 89 9.60 -0.28 -4.38
N PHE A 90 8.30 -0.19 -4.13
CA PHE A 90 7.67 -0.58 -2.88
C PHE A 90 6.92 -1.90 -3.06
N GLY A 91 5.94 -1.95 -3.98
CA GLY A 91 5.06 -3.13 -4.12
C GLY A 91 5.77 -4.41 -4.58
N ALA A 92 6.84 -4.30 -5.37
CA ALA A 92 7.61 -5.48 -5.78
C ALA A 92 8.47 -6.05 -4.65
N MET A 93 8.66 -5.30 -3.57
CA MET A 93 9.42 -5.73 -2.39
C MET A 93 8.53 -6.35 -1.31
N GLU A 94 7.23 -6.48 -1.56
CA GLU A 94 6.26 -7.13 -0.67
C GLU A 94 5.85 -8.51 -1.19
N ALA A 95 5.48 -9.42 -0.28
CA ALA A 95 4.79 -10.65 -0.62
C ALA A 95 3.34 -10.60 -0.13
N VAL A 96 2.40 -10.90 -1.03
CA VAL A 96 0.96 -10.93 -0.70
C VAL A 96 0.67 -12.19 0.10
N ARG A 97 0.26 -12.02 1.36
CA ARG A 97 -0.04 -13.14 2.25
C ARG A 97 -1.21 -12.80 3.17
N THR A 98 -2.15 -13.73 3.28
CA THR A 98 -3.22 -13.68 4.28
C THR A 98 -3.04 -14.86 5.24
N PRO A 99 -2.53 -14.64 6.46
CA PRO A 99 -2.43 -15.68 7.48
C PRO A 99 -3.79 -16.33 7.79
N PRO A 100 -3.84 -17.63 8.18
CA PRO A 100 -5.10 -18.32 8.49
C PRO A 100 -5.94 -17.71 9.62
N GLY A 101 -5.38 -16.86 10.47
CA GLY A 101 -6.09 -16.16 11.55
C GLY A 101 -6.20 -14.65 11.34
N ALA A 102 -5.83 -14.12 10.16
CA ALA A 102 -5.85 -12.70 9.93
C ALA A 102 -7.29 -12.17 9.85
N ALA A 103 -7.57 -11.08 10.56
CA ALA A 103 -8.85 -10.39 10.48
C ALA A 103 -9.01 -9.63 9.15
N VAL A 104 -7.92 -9.09 8.62
CA VAL A 104 -7.87 -8.36 7.34
C VAL A 104 -7.04 -9.15 6.34
N GLN A 105 -7.42 -9.14 5.07
CA GLN A 105 -6.63 -9.78 4.02
C GLN A 105 -5.39 -8.95 3.69
N GLY A 106 -4.23 -9.61 3.50
CA GLY A 106 -2.97 -8.95 3.12
C GLY A 106 -2.88 -8.64 1.63
N LEU A 107 -3.95 -8.12 1.02
CA LEU A 107 -4.04 -7.84 -0.42
C LEU A 107 -3.59 -6.40 -0.76
N PRO A 108 -3.07 -6.14 -1.97
CA PRO A 108 -2.76 -4.78 -2.43
C PRO A 108 -4.01 -3.88 -2.54
N GLY A 109 -5.19 -4.49 -2.58
CA GLY A 109 -6.49 -3.84 -2.52
C GLY A 109 -7.57 -4.92 -2.59
N SER A 110 -8.81 -4.58 -2.26
CA SER A 110 -9.92 -5.52 -2.32
C SER A 110 -11.16 -4.90 -2.96
N PRO A 111 -11.89 -5.65 -3.83
CA PRO A 111 -13.19 -5.21 -4.31
C PRO A 111 -14.25 -5.10 -3.20
N GLY A 112 -13.95 -5.54 -1.97
CA GLY A 112 -14.80 -5.43 -0.79
C GLY A 112 -14.51 -4.22 0.11
N TRP A 113 -13.41 -3.50 -0.10
CA TRP A 113 -13.04 -2.37 0.74
C TRP A 113 -13.69 -1.08 0.23
N LEU A 114 -14.71 -0.60 0.93
CA LEU A 114 -15.42 0.64 0.59
C LEU A 114 -14.89 1.80 1.42
N VAL A 115 -14.07 2.64 0.81
CA VAL A 115 -13.49 3.83 1.45
C VAL A 115 -14.57 4.88 1.66
N PHE A 116 -14.72 5.31 2.90
CA PHE A 116 -15.73 6.30 3.31
C PHE A 116 -15.13 7.50 4.05
N GLY A 117 -13.88 7.42 4.49
CA GLY A 117 -13.24 8.51 5.25
C GLY A 117 -11.73 8.56 5.06
N ASP A 118 -11.13 9.64 5.54
CA ASP A 118 -9.68 9.81 5.62
C ASP A 118 -9.26 10.54 6.90
N ASN A 119 -7.99 10.45 7.28
CA ASN A 119 -7.47 11.10 8.48
C ASN A 119 -6.72 12.42 8.19
N GLY A 120 -6.82 12.97 6.97
CA GLY A 120 -6.05 14.13 6.52
C GLY A 120 -4.55 13.90 6.30
N GLY A 121 -4.01 12.76 6.75
CA GLY A 121 -2.61 12.35 6.58
C GLY A 121 -2.34 11.50 5.35
N GLY A 122 -3.38 11.17 4.57
CA GLY A 122 -3.29 10.32 3.39
C GLY A 122 -3.85 8.91 3.59
N ASP A 123 -4.04 8.48 4.84
CA ASP A 123 -4.66 7.19 5.14
C ASP A 123 -6.15 7.22 4.83
N ARG A 124 -6.71 6.03 4.57
CA ARG A 124 -8.12 5.87 4.20
C ARG A 124 -8.81 4.92 5.16
N LEU A 125 -10.01 5.27 5.60
CA LEU A 125 -10.87 4.36 6.35
C LEU A 125 -11.85 3.69 5.40
N ALA A 126 -11.96 2.37 5.50
CA ALA A 126 -12.83 1.57 4.66
C ALA A 126 -13.68 0.59 5.47
N VAL A 127 -14.90 0.35 4.99
CA VAL A 127 -15.69 -0.81 5.43
C VAL A 127 -15.22 -2.02 4.63
N ASP A 128 -14.83 -3.08 5.32
CA ASP A 128 -14.34 -4.32 4.72
C ASP A 128 -15.45 -5.36 4.57
N LEU A 129 -15.85 -5.59 3.32
CA LEU A 129 -16.84 -6.61 2.92
C LEU A 129 -16.21 -7.92 2.46
N THR A 130 -14.89 -8.05 2.63
CA THR A 130 -14.07 -9.19 2.24
C THR A 130 -13.02 -9.43 3.33
N PRO A 131 -13.43 -9.67 4.59
CA PRO A 131 -12.49 -9.85 5.68
C PRO A 131 -11.57 -11.05 5.44
N GLY A 132 -10.48 -11.11 6.20
CA GLY A 132 -9.66 -12.31 6.30
C GLY A 132 -10.40 -13.43 7.04
N PRO A 133 -9.82 -14.64 7.12
CA PRO A 133 -10.48 -15.81 7.71
C PRO A 133 -10.88 -15.64 9.19
N GLY A 134 -10.20 -14.74 9.92
CA GLY A 134 -10.50 -14.41 11.32
C GLY A 134 -11.28 -13.11 11.52
N GLY A 135 -11.78 -12.48 10.44
CA GLY A 135 -12.38 -11.14 10.50
C GLY A 135 -13.91 -11.16 10.50
N HIS A 136 -14.48 -9.96 10.64
CA HIS A 136 -15.92 -9.72 10.68
C HIS A 136 -16.38 -8.99 9.41
N LEU A 137 -17.47 -9.45 8.82
CA LEU A 137 -18.06 -8.79 7.65
C LEU A 137 -18.57 -7.40 8.06
N GLY A 138 -18.06 -6.35 7.42
CA GLY A 138 -18.43 -4.97 7.76
C GLY A 138 -17.52 -4.32 8.80
N GLN A 139 -16.42 -4.96 9.19
CA GLN A 139 -15.38 -4.35 10.02
C GLN A 139 -14.81 -3.09 9.35
N VAL A 140 -14.28 -2.18 10.16
CA VAL A 140 -13.63 -0.96 9.69
C VAL A 140 -12.12 -1.15 9.71
N VAL A 141 -11.48 -0.81 8.60
CA VAL A 141 -10.03 -0.92 8.42
C VAL A 141 -9.42 0.43 8.05
N LEU A 142 -8.18 0.65 8.48
CA LEU A 142 -7.31 1.75 8.06
C LEU A 142 -6.36 1.24 6.98
N ILE A 143 -6.46 1.83 5.79
CA ILE A 143 -5.54 1.60 4.69
C ILE A 143 -4.43 2.64 4.82
N GLY A 144 -3.25 2.21 5.27
CA GLY A 144 -2.08 3.06 5.38
C GLY A 144 -1.58 3.55 4.01
N HIS A 145 -1.24 4.83 3.91
CA HIS A 145 -0.69 5.41 2.67
C HIS A 145 0.75 4.98 2.38
N GLU A 146 1.48 4.54 3.41
CA GLU A 146 2.84 3.99 3.29
C GLU A 146 2.82 2.47 3.04
N GLU A 147 1.67 1.82 3.20
CA GLU A 147 1.54 0.37 3.07
C GLU A 147 1.11 -0.03 1.65
N SER A 148 1.84 -0.97 1.07
CA SER A 148 1.56 -1.46 -0.29
C SER A 148 0.60 -2.66 -0.33
N VAL A 149 0.39 -3.33 0.81
CA VAL A 149 -0.47 -4.50 0.97
C VAL A 149 -1.15 -4.47 2.33
N GLY A 150 -2.35 -5.05 2.41
CA GLY A 150 -3.11 -5.10 3.65
C GLY A 150 -3.74 -3.76 4.04
N ALA A 151 -4.29 -3.79 5.26
CA ALA A 151 -4.86 -2.68 6.01
C ALA A 151 -4.91 -3.09 7.50
N GLU A 152 -4.92 -2.11 8.40
CA GLU A 152 -5.06 -2.31 9.85
C GLU A 152 -6.53 -2.42 10.25
N LEU A 153 -6.87 -3.30 11.21
CA LEU A 153 -8.22 -3.39 11.75
C LEU A 153 -8.44 -2.31 12.82
N LEU A 154 -9.40 -1.40 12.61
CA LEU A 154 -9.77 -0.37 13.58
C LEU A 154 -10.91 -0.80 14.50
N ALA A 155 -11.94 -1.46 13.93
CA ALA A 155 -13.13 -1.84 14.68
C ALA A 155 -13.89 -2.99 14.00
N ASP A 156 -14.60 -3.80 14.78
CA ASP A 156 -15.45 -4.90 14.26
C ASP A 156 -16.66 -4.41 13.44
N SER A 157 -17.05 -3.13 13.58
CA SER A 157 -18.14 -2.49 12.83
C SER A 157 -18.03 -0.96 12.88
N LEU A 158 -18.78 -0.24 12.03
CA LEU A 158 -18.90 1.23 12.11
C LEU A 158 -19.56 1.65 13.42
N THR A 159 -20.52 0.87 13.92
CA THR A 159 -21.15 1.11 15.21
C THR A 159 -20.12 1.02 16.34
N SER A 160 -19.27 0.01 16.33
CA SER A 160 -18.18 -0.13 17.31
C SER A 160 -17.20 1.03 17.23
N LEU A 161 -16.85 1.49 16.02
CA LEU A 161 -15.99 2.66 15.83
C LEU A 161 -16.58 3.91 16.49
N VAL A 162 -17.86 4.20 16.23
CA VAL A 162 -18.56 5.38 16.78
C VAL A 162 -18.69 5.32 18.31
N LEU A 163 -18.87 4.12 18.86
CA LEU A 163 -18.96 3.95 20.31
C LEU A 163 -17.61 4.13 21.01
N ARG A 164 -16.51 3.72 20.38
CA ARG A 164 -15.14 3.86 20.92
C ARG A 164 -14.64 5.29 20.93
N ALA A 165 -15.07 6.12 19.97
CA ALA A 165 -14.55 7.47 19.84
C ALA A 165 -14.95 8.42 21.00
N GLY A 166 -15.86 7.98 21.88
CA GLY A 166 -16.20 8.65 23.15
C GLY A 166 -15.45 8.15 24.38
N GLU A 167 -14.60 7.13 24.23
CA GLU A 167 -13.72 6.61 25.27
C GLU A 167 -12.30 7.16 24.97
N GLU A 168 -11.72 7.92 25.90
CA GLU A 168 -10.32 8.36 25.82
C GLU A 168 -9.43 7.11 25.90
N ASP A 169 -9.19 6.44 24.78
CA ASP A 169 -8.26 5.34 24.74
C ASP A 169 -6.83 5.91 24.75
N GLU A 170 -6.11 5.55 25.82
CA GLU A 170 -4.65 5.58 25.90
C GLU A 170 -4.08 5.09 24.58
N GLU A 171 -3.11 5.83 24.03
CA GLU A 171 -2.35 5.46 22.83
C GLU A 171 -1.70 4.08 23.04
N ASP A 172 -2.45 3.01 22.85
CA ASP A 172 -1.90 1.68 22.63
C ASP A 172 -1.35 1.75 21.22
N GLU A 173 -0.10 2.22 21.10
CA GLU A 173 0.76 1.90 19.98
C GLU A 173 0.86 0.37 19.94
N GLY A 174 -0.21 -0.27 19.44
CA GLY A 174 -0.23 -1.67 19.10
C GLY A 174 1.03 -1.95 18.29
N PRO A 175 1.66 -3.12 18.50
CA PRO A 175 2.98 -3.35 17.99
C PRO A 175 2.98 -3.12 16.48
N ARG A 176 3.55 -1.97 16.04
CA ARG A 176 3.89 -1.70 14.64
C ARG A 176 4.48 -3.01 14.16
N THR A 177 3.80 -3.71 13.26
CA THR A 177 4.13 -5.07 12.87
C THR A 177 5.53 -5.05 12.29
N ARG A 178 6.51 -5.22 13.18
CA ARG A 178 7.91 -5.32 12.89
C ARG A 178 7.96 -6.49 11.93
N HIS A 179 8.33 -6.25 10.67
CA HIS A 179 8.32 -7.24 9.58
C HIS A 179 8.69 -8.60 10.16
N THR A 180 7.68 -9.44 10.39
CA THR A 180 7.92 -10.77 10.92
C THR A 180 8.61 -11.50 9.79
N GLU A 181 9.82 -12.01 10.04
CA GLU A 181 10.59 -12.72 9.02
C GLU A 181 9.68 -13.77 8.37
N SER A 182 9.38 -13.55 7.09
CA SER A 182 8.49 -14.41 6.30
C SER A 182 9.35 -15.13 5.26
N PRO A 183 9.16 -16.43 5.03
CA PRO A 183 9.98 -17.16 4.06
C PRO A 183 9.84 -16.65 2.62
N GLU A 184 8.83 -15.84 2.32
CA GLU A 184 8.58 -15.21 1.02
C GLU A 184 9.42 -13.93 0.80
N VAL A 185 9.85 -13.24 1.86
CA VAL A 185 10.59 -11.97 1.78
C VAL A 185 11.84 -12.04 2.66
N ALA A 186 13.01 -12.01 2.04
CA ALA A 186 14.27 -12.04 2.76
C ALA A 186 15.06 -10.74 2.59
N TYR A 187 15.44 -10.15 3.72
CA TYR A 187 16.36 -9.03 3.79
C TYR A 187 17.70 -9.52 4.32
N VAL A 188 18.67 -9.71 3.41
CA VAL A 188 20.04 -10.11 3.79
C VAL A 188 20.81 -8.88 4.18
N ASN A 189 20.90 -8.62 5.49
CA ASN A 189 21.61 -7.50 6.10
C ASN A 189 21.80 -7.72 7.61
N ALA A 190 22.31 -6.71 8.31
CA ALA A 190 22.62 -6.74 9.74
C ALA A 190 21.49 -7.12 10.70
N ARG A 191 20.24 -6.87 10.31
CA ARG A 191 19.05 -6.99 11.16
C ARG A 191 18.10 -8.08 10.68
N GLY A 192 18.39 -8.71 9.55
CA GLY A 192 17.56 -9.74 8.95
C GLY A 192 18.32 -11.04 8.75
N THR A 193 18.09 -11.69 7.60
CA THR A 193 18.65 -12.99 7.28
C THR A 193 20.17 -12.93 7.12
N PRO A 194 20.96 -13.84 7.74
CA PRO A 194 22.41 -13.71 7.80
C PRO A 194 23.14 -13.99 6.48
N SER A 195 22.49 -14.66 5.51
CA SER A 195 23.08 -14.96 4.20
C SER A 195 22.03 -15.32 3.16
N VAL A 196 22.42 -15.27 1.88
CA VAL A 196 21.59 -15.77 0.77
C VAL A 196 21.28 -17.26 0.91
N ALA A 197 22.22 -18.06 1.42
CA ALA A 197 21.99 -19.47 1.69
C ALA A 197 20.93 -19.71 2.77
N ALA A 198 20.88 -18.87 3.81
CA ALA A 198 19.84 -18.94 4.83
C ALA A 198 18.48 -18.45 4.32
N ALA A 199 18.46 -17.56 3.34
CA ALA A 199 17.24 -17.09 2.68
C ALA A 199 16.69 -18.10 1.65
N ALA A 200 17.50 -19.05 1.18
CA ALA A 200 17.15 -19.96 0.11
C ALA A 200 16.03 -20.92 0.52
N HIS A 201 14.80 -20.58 0.15
CA HIS A 201 13.60 -21.34 0.46
C HIS A 201 12.66 -21.38 -0.76
N PRO A 202 11.96 -22.50 -1.06
CA PRO A 202 11.08 -22.60 -2.23
C PRO A 202 9.94 -21.56 -2.29
N ALA A 203 9.57 -20.99 -1.15
CA ALA A 203 8.57 -19.94 -1.05
C ALA A 203 9.13 -18.52 -1.28
N LEU A 204 10.45 -18.35 -1.35
CA LEU A 204 11.08 -17.04 -1.49
C LEU A 204 10.63 -16.36 -2.79
N GLU A 205 10.04 -15.18 -2.65
CA GLU A 205 9.57 -14.32 -3.76
C GLU A 205 10.45 -13.09 -3.94
N VAL A 206 10.90 -12.52 -2.82
CA VAL A 206 11.62 -11.24 -2.77
C VAL A 206 12.93 -11.41 -2.03
N LEU A 207 14.03 -11.04 -2.67
CA LEU A 207 15.36 -11.00 -2.06
C LEU A 207 15.92 -9.57 -2.12
N SER A 208 16.27 -9.03 -0.95
CA SER A 208 16.94 -7.73 -0.83
C SER A 208 18.31 -7.90 -0.17
N LEU A 209 19.37 -7.54 -0.87
CA LEU A 209 20.74 -7.54 -0.37
C LEU A 209 21.11 -6.12 0.07
N GLY A 210 21.10 -5.89 1.38
CA GLY A 210 21.51 -4.64 1.99
C GLY A 210 23.01 -4.63 2.32
N ARG A 211 23.62 -3.45 2.32
CA ARG A 211 25.01 -3.31 2.77
C ARG A 211 25.13 -3.61 4.26
N TRP A 212 26.08 -4.46 4.62
CA TRP A 212 26.66 -4.57 5.97
C TRP A 212 28.15 -4.95 5.80
N GLU A 213 28.92 -5.06 6.87
CA GLU A 213 30.37 -5.36 6.88
C GLU A 213 30.77 -6.78 6.37
N SER A 214 29.89 -7.49 5.65
CA SER A 214 30.18 -8.81 5.07
C SER A 214 30.87 -8.67 3.73
N PRO A 215 31.64 -9.71 3.35
CA PRO A 215 32.03 -9.93 1.97
C PRO A 215 30.82 -9.96 1.03
N PRO A 216 31.01 -9.56 -0.24
CA PRO A 216 30.01 -9.77 -1.29
C PRO A 216 29.55 -11.22 -1.35
N THR A 217 28.28 -11.44 -1.68
CA THR A 217 27.63 -12.76 -1.63
C THR A 217 27.26 -13.29 -3.02
N SER A 218 27.25 -14.60 -3.17
CA SER A 218 26.81 -15.28 -4.40
C SER A 218 25.31 -15.57 -4.34
N LEU A 219 24.65 -15.44 -5.49
CA LEU A 219 23.26 -15.82 -5.72
C LEU A 219 23.09 -17.31 -6.01
N ALA A 220 24.18 -18.10 -6.08
CA ALA A 220 24.15 -19.54 -6.34
C ALA A 220 23.10 -20.32 -5.52
N PRO A 221 22.89 -20.05 -4.20
CA PRO A 221 21.90 -20.78 -3.40
C PRO A 221 20.44 -20.54 -3.80
N VAL A 222 20.15 -19.42 -4.46
CA VAL A 222 18.77 -19.03 -4.85
C VAL A 222 18.50 -19.25 -6.33
N LEU A 223 19.47 -19.79 -7.08
CA LEU A 223 19.28 -20.15 -8.48
C LEU A 223 18.23 -21.26 -8.60
N GLY A 224 17.29 -21.09 -9.53
CA GLY A 224 16.23 -22.07 -9.79
C GLY A 224 15.12 -22.10 -8.75
N LEU A 225 15.07 -21.15 -7.80
CA LEU A 225 13.91 -21.01 -6.93
C LEU A 225 12.69 -20.61 -7.77
N PRO A 226 11.56 -21.35 -7.64
CA PRO A 226 10.46 -21.25 -8.59
C PRO A 226 9.62 -19.97 -8.45
N ARG A 227 9.79 -19.25 -7.33
CA ARG A 227 8.97 -18.09 -6.97
C ARG A 227 9.75 -16.78 -6.89
N LEU A 228 11.08 -16.83 -7.00
CA LEU A 228 11.91 -15.62 -6.88
C LEU A 228 11.64 -14.70 -8.07
N ARG A 229 10.92 -13.60 -7.79
CA ARG A 229 10.45 -12.63 -8.80
C ARG A 229 11.07 -11.24 -8.62
N SER A 230 11.57 -10.92 -7.43
CA SER A 230 12.15 -9.62 -7.15
C SER A 230 13.54 -9.75 -6.54
N LEU A 231 14.50 -9.01 -7.11
CA LEU A 231 15.84 -8.86 -6.58
C LEU A 231 16.19 -7.38 -6.43
N SER A 232 16.62 -7.00 -5.23
CA SER A 232 17.27 -5.71 -4.98
C SER A 232 18.66 -5.97 -4.42
N ALA A 233 19.69 -5.33 -4.99
CA ALA A 233 21.05 -5.45 -4.47
C ALA A 233 21.70 -4.07 -4.36
N GLY A 234 22.26 -3.77 -3.19
CA GLY A 234 23.03 -2.56 -2.97
C GLY A 234 24.44 -2.63 -3.57
N PRO A 235 25.16 -1.49 -3.70
CA PRO A 235 26.48 -1.45 -4.32
C PRO A 235 27.52 -2.28 -3.57
N GLY A 236 28.15 -3.21 -4.30
CA GLY A 236 29.18 -4.11 -3.77
C GLY A 236 28.64 -5.27 -2.91
N THR A 237 27.33 -5.54 -2.94
CA THR A 237 26.75 -6.68 -2.20
C THR A 237 26.88 -8.01 -2.93
N LEU A 238 27.06 -7.98 -4.26
CA LEU A 238 27.15 -9.17 -5.10
C LEU A 238 28.62 -9.54 -5.36
N ALA A 239 28.95 -10.82 -5.15
CA ALA A 239 30.26 -11.36 -5.50
C ALA A 239 30.43 -11.46 -7.03
N GLU A 240 29.38 -11.92 -7.72
CA GLU A 240 29.36 -12.09 -9.17
C GLU A 240 28.04 -11.59 -9.77
N PRO A 241 27.98 -10.33 -10.24
CA PRO A 241 26.74 -9.74 -10.78
C PRO A 241 26.12 -10.53 -11.94
N LEU A 242 26.94 -11.23 -12.74
CA LEU A 242 26.46 -12.00 -13.89
C LEU A 242 25.59 -13.22 -13.51
N GLU A 243 25.59 -13.64 -12.24
CA GLU A 243 24.68 -14.69 -11.75
C GLU A 243 23.21 -14.28 -11.88
N ILE A 244 22.90 -12.98 -11.90
CA ILE A 244 21.54 -12.46 -12.10
C ILE A 244 20.95 -12.94 -13.42
N GLY A 245 21.76 -13.05 -14.48
CA GLY A 245 21.31 -13.53 -15.79
C GLY A 245 20.83 -14.99 -15.80
N ARG A 246 21.04 -15.73 -14.71
CA ARG A 246 20.59 -17.12 -14.51
C ARG A 246 19.29 -17.21 -13.71
N LEU A 247 18.70 -16.08 -13.33
CA LEU A 247 17.43 -15.99 -12.61
C LEU A 247 16.29 -15.77 -13.61
N ASP A 248 15.72 -16.86 -14.10
CA ASP A 248 14.74 -16.83 -15.21
C ASP A 248 13.37 -16.25 -14.81
N GLY A 249 13.05 -16.21 -13.52
CA GLY A 249 11.75 -15.78 -12.98
C GLY A 249 11.65 -14.31 -12.58
N LEU A 250 12.71 -13.51 -12.76
CA LEU A 250 12.71 -12.13 -12.30
C LEU A 250 11.73 -11.23 -13.09
N GLU A 251 10.84 -10.59 -12.35
CA GLU A 251 9.91 -9.55 -12.81
C GLU A 251 10.40 -8.15 -12.45
N PHE A 252 11.06 -7.99 -11.30
CA PHE A 252 11.63 -6.73 -10.83
C PHE A 252 13.10 -6.88 -10.45
N LEU A 253 13.91 -5.93 -10.94
CA LEU A 253 15.34 -5.86 -10.63
C LEU A 253 15.73 -4.44 -10.25
N ARG A 254 16.26 -4.26 -9.04
CA ARG A 254 16.91 -3.03 -8.59
C ARG A 254 18.40 -3.27 -8.40
N LEU A 255 19.21 -2.48 -9.11
CA LEU A 255 20.66 -2.52 -9.01
C LEU A 255 21.27 -1.11 -9.07
N PRO A 256 22.50 -0.93 -8.58
CA PRO A 256 23.26 0.27 -8.80
C PRO A 256 23.81 0.34 -10.24
N PRO A 257 24.27 1.51 -10.69
CA PRO A 257 24.74 1.69 -12.07
C PRO A 257 25.86 0.74 -12.50
N ALA A 258 26.78 0.38 -11.61
CA ALA A 258 27.94 -0.46 -11.94
C ALA A 258 27.51 -1.90 -12.29
N GLU A 259 26.64 -2.48 -11.48
CA GLU A 259 26.09 -3.83 -11.69
C GLU A 259 25.18 -3.86 -12.93
N TRP A 260 24.36 -2.83 -13.16
CA TRP A 260 23.61 -2.70 -14.41
C TRP A 260 24.52 -2.68 -15.65
N ARG A 261 25.61 -1.90 -15.61
CA ARG A 261 26.59 -1.84 -16.70
C ARG A 261 27.24 -3.20 -16.96
N ALA A 262 27.58 -3.95 -15.91
CA ALA A 262 28.12 -5.30 -16.05
C ALA A 262 27.14 -6.26 -16.77
N LEU A 263 25.85 -6.22 -16.40
CA LEU A 263 24.83 -7.03 -17.06
C LEU A 263 24.62 -6.63 -18.53
N LEU A 264 24.55 -5.33 -18.82
CA LEU A 264 24.36 -4.82 -20.17
C LEU A 264 25.53 -5.19 -21.09
N ALA A 265 26.77 -5.06 -20.60
CA ALA A 265 27.98 -5.37 -21.36
C ALA A 265 28.10 -6.87 -21.69
N ALA A 266 27.59 -7.73 -20.80
CA ALA A 266 27.62 -9.19 -20.98
C ALA A 266 26.36 -9.76 -21.66
N ASP A 267 25.40 -8.91 -22.06
CA ASP A 267 24.08 -9.32 -22.53
C ASP A 267 23.32 -10.26 -21.55
N ALA A 268 23.54 -10.07 -20.25
CA ALA A 268 23.05 -10.94 -19.18
C ALA A 268 21.82 -10.38 -18.45
N VAL A 269 21.17 -9.35 -19.01
CA VAL A 269 19.95 -8.78 -18.41
C VAL A 269 18.79 -9.79 -18.53
N PRO A 270 18.09 -10.15 -17.44
CA PRO A 270 16.95 -11.06 -17.50
C PRO A 270 15.85 -10.53 -18.43
N ARG A 271 15.37 -11.39 -19.34
CA ARG A 271 14.37 -11.01 -20.37
C ARG A 271 12.94 -10.89 -19.82
N GLY A 272 12.66 -11.50 -18.67
CA GLY A 272 11.34 -11.51 -18.03
C GLY A 272 10.99 -10.24 -17.27
N LEU A 273 11.91 -9.26 -17.16
CA LEU A 273 11.68 -8.07 -16.36
C LEU A 273 10.48 -7.26 -16.86
N LEU A 274 9.59 -6.96 -15.91
CA LEU A 274 8.47 -6.04 -16.06
C LEU A 274 8.85 -4.63 -15.62
N ALA A 275 9.79 -4.51 -14.68
CA ALA A 275 10.34 -3.25 -14.22
C ALA A 275 11.82 -3.36 -13.83
N ALA A 276 12.54 -2.27 -14.07
CA ALA A 276 13.94 -2.10 -13.71
C ALA A 276 14.09 -0.81 -12.90
N ALA A 277 14.84 -0.88 -11.80
CA ALA A 277 15.17 0.27 -10.98
C ALA A 277 16.70 0.45 -10.93
N ILE A 278 17.14 1.70 -11.07
CA ILE A 278 18.54 2.08 -10.88
C ILE A 278 18.63 2.74 -9.51
N GLU A 279 19.51 2.25 -8.65
CA GLU A 279 19.81 2.83 -7.34
C GLU A 279 21.11 3.64 -7.41
N PRO A 280 21.05 4.92 -7.79
CA PRO A 280 22.25 5.76 -7.91
C PRO A 280 22.86 6.02 -6.54
N GLY A 281 24.18 5.98 -6.46
CA GLY A 281 24.94 6.50 -5.33
C GLY A 281 24.96 8.03 -5.32
N ARG A 282 25.35 8.64 -4.18
CA ARG A 282 25.43 10.10 -4.05
C ARG A 282 26.33 10.80 -5.07
N ALA A 283 27.33 10.09 -5.60
CA ALA A 283 28.27 10.62 -6.58
C ALA A 283 27.81 10.44 -8.03
N ASP A 284 26.72 9.68 -8.27
CA ASP A 284 26.27 9.39 -9.62
C ASP A 284 25.52 10.58 -10.21
N SER A 285 25.89 10.94 -11.45
CA SER A 285 25.21 12.01 -12.18
C SER A 285 23.79 11.57 -12.58
N PRO A 286 22.78 12.43 -12.38
CA PRO A 286 21.43 12.19 -12.90
C PRO A 286 21.42 11.93 -14.40
N LEU A 287 22.26 12.63 -15.19
CA LEU A 287 22.33 12.44 -16.64
C LEU A 287 22.88 11.05 -17.01
N THR A 288 23.90 10.58 -16.28
CA THR A 288 24.43 9.22 -16.48
C THR A 288 23.40 8.16 -16.12
N THR A 289 22.59 8.42 -15.10
CA THR A 289 21.48 7.55 -14.69
C THR A 289 20.38 7.50 -15.75
N VAL A 290 20.00 8.65 -16.32
CA VAL A 290 19.02 8.73 -17.42
C VAL A 290 19.54 8.02 -18.67
N ALA A 291 20.81 8.21 -19.04
CA ALA A 291 21.41 7.51 -20.16
C ALA A 291 21.39 5.98 -19.98
N LEU A 292 21.70 5.50 -18.77
CA LEU A 292 21.59 4.08 -18.43
C LEU A 292 20.14 3.58 -18.50
N ALA A 293 19.18 4.34 -17.98
CA ALA A 293 17.77 4.02 -18.06
C ALA A 293 17.30 3.91 -19.53
N ASN A 294 17.73 4.83 -20.39
CA ASN A 294 17.40 4.81 -21.82
C ASN A 294 17.99 3.60 -22.55
N GLU A 295 19.19 3.16 -22.17
CA GLU A 295 19.80 1.93 -22.70
C GLU A 295 18.98 0.68 -22.30
N ILE A 296 18.52 0.62 -21.05
CA ILE A 296 17.62 -0.45 -20.57
C ILE A 296 16.29 -0.38 -21.33
N LEU A 297 15.64 0.78 -21.42
CA LEU A 297 14.37 0.97 -22.14
C LEU A 297 14.46 0.53 -23.61
N GLY A 298 15.58 0.82 -24.26
CA GLY A 298 15.84 0.42 -25.65
C GLY A 298 15.76 -1.10 -25.87
N ARG A 299 16.19 -1.91 -24.89
CA ARG A 299 16.10 -3.38 -24.97
C ARG A 299 14.66 -3.90 -25.01
N TRP A 300 13.71 -3.15 -24.45
CA TRP A 300 12.27 -3.47 -24.49
C TRP A 300 11.50 -2.64 -25.51
N GLY A 301 12.19 -1.90 -26.39
CA GLY A 301 11.56 -1.04 -27.39
C GLY A 301 10.67 0.04 -26.78
N ARG A 302 10.97 0.49 -25.55
CA ARG A 302 10.22 1.53 -24.86
C ARG A 302 10.73 2.92 -25.28
N PRO A 303 9.87 3.96 -25.28
CA PRO A 303 10.31 5.31 -25.58
C PRO A 303 11.35 5.78 -24.55
N PRO A 304 12.40 6.51 -24.97
CA PRO A 304 13.39 7.04 -24.05
C PRO A 304 12.79 8.16 -23.18
N ILE A 305 13.35 8.32 -21.99
CA ILE A 305 13.16 9.48 -21.13
C ILE A 305 13.72 10.71 -21.84
N ALA A 306 12.86 11.71 -22.04
CA ALA A 306 13.25 12.96 -22.67
C ALA A 306 14.06 13.84 -21.71
N GLU A 307 15.15 14.43 -22.21
CA GLU A 307 15.98 15.37 -21.47
C GLU A 307 15.67 16.79 -21.96
N GLN A 308 15.43 17.71 -21.03
CA GLN A 308 15.29 19.12 -21.34
C GLN A 308 16.27 19.92 -20.49
N VAL A 309 17.23 20.59 -21.14
CA VAL A 309 18.17 21.48 -20.48
C VAL A 309 17.48 22.82 -20.23
N VAL A 310 17.33 23.18 -18.96
CA VAL A 310 16.86 24.51 -18.54
C VAL A 310 18.08 25.33 -18.14
N SER A 311 18.33 26.44 -18.84
CA SER A 311 19.39 27.39 -18.48
C SER A 311 18.80 28.61 -17.77
N GLY A 312 19.43 29.04 -16.69
CA GLY A 312 19.06 30.24 -15.94
C GLY A 312 20.28 30.83 -15.22
N THR A 313 20.26 32.13 -14.99
CA THR A 313 21.26 32.81 -14.16
C THR A 313 20.75 32.81 -12.73
N LEU A 314 21.47 32.17 -11.80
CA LEU A 314 21.19 32.30 -10.37
C LEU A 314 21.58 33.73 -9.98
N ALA A 315 20.58 34.55 -9.65
CA ALA A 315 20.74 35.92 -9.17
C ALA A 315 21.04 35.93 -7.66
#